data_AF-A0A1Q2CR72-F1
#
_entry.id   AF-A0A1Q2CR72-F1
#
_cell.length_a   1.000
_cell.length_b   1.000
_cell.length_c   1.000
_cell.angle_alpha   90.00
_cell.angle_beta   90.00
_cell.angle_gamma   90.00
#
_symmetry.space_group_name_H-M   'P 1'
#
loop_
_entity.id
_entity.type
_entity.pdbx_description
1 polymer ?
#
loop_
_entity_poly.entity_id
_entity_poly.type
_entity_poly.pdbx_seq_one_letter_code
_entity_poly.pdbx_strand_id
1 'polypeptide(L)'
;MPLVSLLLLTGLWLGALTAYVAVRPVPRDAVASRESSLTLWARALRLPAAIVGVQGLLLGLVGGVVLGVGFGTTVGLMGLLALLGLSFVLANHALAGWWGNIGRAISALLLVVTIGLGVSSAVGWLAPVGVVSPLHNGFTLVRTWLSGGTGEIGIAAVSVLMFVIAATLSYLAIATRRHISADRFRKSITTAA
;
A
#
# COMPACT_ATOMS: atom_id res chain seq x y z
N MET A 1 20.35 12.29 -3.07
CA MET A 1 18.88 12.32 -3.18
C MET A 1 18.24 10.96 -3.46
N PRO A 2 18.60 10.18 -4.50
CA PRO A 2 17.84 8.97 -4.86
C PRO A 2 17.84 7.89 -3.76
N LEU A 3 18.96 7.71 -3.06
CA LEU A 3 19.09 6.74 -1.97
C LEU A 3 18.18 7.06 -0.78
N VAL A 4 18.04 8.33 -0.40
CA VAL A 4 17.19 8.73 0.74
C VAL A 4 15.73 8.46 0.42
N SER A 5 15.25 8.86 -0.77
CA SER A 5 13.89 8.52 -1.22
C SER A 5 13.67 7.00 -1.21
N LEU A 6 14.64 6.23 -1.69
CA LEU A 6 14.54 4.77 -1.71
C LEU A 6 14.42 4.19 -0.29
N LEU A 7 15.24 4.66 0.66
CA LEU A 7 15.17 4.22 2.06
C LEU A 7 13.84 4.60 2.73
N LEU A 8 13.36 5.83 2.50
CA LEU A 8 12.07 6.29 3.04
C LEU A 8 10.92 5.41 2.55
N LEU A 9 10.86 5.15 1.25
CA LEU A 9 9.75 4.40 0.65
C LEU A 9 9.83 2.90 0.93
N THR A 10 11.02 2.32 0.93
CA THR A 10 11.19 0.91 1.28
C THR A 10 10.87 0.67 2.75
N GLY A 11 11.30 1.56 3.66
CA GLY A 11 10.94 1.50 5.08
C GLY A 11 9.43 1.60 5.29
N LEU A 12 8.77 2.55 4.62
CA LEU A 12 7.32 2.73 4.67
C LEU A 12 6.55 1.52 4.12
N TRP A 13 7.00 0.96 2.99
CA TRP A 13 6.43 -0.24 2.40
C TRP A 13 6.57 -1.46 3.31
N LEU A 14 7.73 -1.64 3.95
CA LEU A 14 7.95 -2.71 4.91
C LEU A 14 7.04 -2.59 6.13
N GLY A 15 6.80 -1.37 6.62
CA GLY A 15 5.82 -1.10 7.66
C GLY A 15 4.41 -1.54 7.26
N ALA A 16 3.98 -1.19 6.03
CA ALA A 16 2.70 -1.61 5.49
C ALA A 16 2.59 -3.13 5.25
N LEU A 17 3.66 -3.76 4.74
CA LEU A 17 3.70 -5.20 4.47
C LEU A 17 3.61 -6.00 5.76
N THR A 18 4.41 -5.65 6.78
CA THR A 18 4.46 -6.36 8.07
C THR A 18 3.10 -6.37 8.78
N ALA A 19 2.31 -5.30 8.65
CA ALA A 19 0.95 -5.24 9.18
C ALA A 19 0.04 -6.38 8.66
N TYR A 20 0.33 -6.93 7.48
CA TYR A 20 -0.45 -8.00 6.85
C TYR A 20 0.33 -9.31 6.67
N VAL A 21 1.56 -9.40 7.19
CA VAL A 21 2.29 -10.68 7.30
C VAL A 21 1.70 -11.54 8.43
N ALA A 22 1.35 -10.92 9.56
CA ALA A 22 0.85 -11.61 10.75
C ALA A 22 -0.68 -11.55 10.92
N VAL A 23 -1.33 -10.50 10.40
CA VAL A 23 -2.79 -10.28 10.57
C VAL A 23 -3.55 -10.75 9.34
N ARG A 24 -4.64 -11.49 9.55
CA ARG A 24 -5.55 -11.90 8.46
C ARG A 24 -6.25 -10.64 7.90
N PRO A 25 -6.10 -10.32 6.60
CA PRO A 25 -6.69 -9.11 6.01
C PRO A 25 -8.23 -9.12 6.00
N VAL A 26 -8.82 -10.32 6.01
CA VAL A 26 -10.28 -10.52 5.98
C VAL A 26 -10.73 -11.28 7.23
N PRO A 27 -11.58 -10.69 8.09
CA PRO A 27 -12.15 -11.37 9.26
C PRO A 27 -12.98 -12.60 8.87
N ARG A 28 -12.88 -13.68 9.65
CA ARG A 28 -13.66 -14.92 9.43
C ARG A 28 -15.16 -14.75 9.68
N ASP A 29 -15.53 -13.73 10.47
CA ASP A 29 -16.90 -13.50 10.92
C ASP A 29 -17.71 -12.60 9.98
N ALA A 30 -17.17 -12.28 8.80
CA ALA A 30 -17.82 -11.43 7.80
C ALA A 30 -19.19 -11.97 7.32
N VAL A 31 -19.42 -13.27 7.48
CA VAL A 31 -20.67 -13.97 7.15
C VAL A 31 -21.73 -13.84 8.25
N ALA A 32 -21.33 -13.72 9.52
CA ALA A 32 -22.25 -13.67 10.66
C ALA A 32 -22.55 -12.23 11.15
N SER A 33 -21.78 -11.25 10.70
CA SER A 33 -21.89 -9.86 11.14
C SER A 33 -22.97 -9.07 10.39
N ARG A 34 -23.89 -8.43 11.13
CA ARG A 34 -24.88 -7.46 10.64
C ARG A 34 -24.27 -6.09 10.29
N GLU A 35 -22.98 -5.85 10.54
CA GLU A 35 -22.36 -4.54 10.28
C GLU A 35 -22.22 -4.25 8.78
N SER A 36 -22.13 -2.97 8.39
CA SER A 36 -21.90 -2.61 6.98
C SER A 36 -20.50 -3.05 6.52
N SER A 37 -20.32 -3.33 5.22
CA SER A 37 -19.02 -3.76 4.67
C SER A 37 -17.97 -2.66 4.84
N LEU A 38 -18.42 -1.42 4.81
CA LEU A 38 -17.62 -0.22 5.03
C LEU A 38 -17.06 -0.18 6.47
N THR A 39 -17.89 -0.53 7.47
CA THR A 39 -17.49 -0.56 8.89
C THR A 39 -16.41 -1.62 9.13
N LEU A 40 -16.59 -2.82 8.57
CA LEU A 40 -15.60 -3.90 8.66
C LEU A 40 -14.29 -3.54 7.96
N TRP A 41 -14.37 -2.90 6.79
CA TRP A 41 -13.21 -2.41 6.05
C TRP A 41 -12.44 -1.35 6.84
N ALA A 42 -13.12 -0.32 7.34
CA ALA A 42 -12.50 0.71 8.17
C ALA A 42 -11.83 0.11 9.42
N ARG A 43 -12.49 -0.85 10.09
CA ARG A 43 -11.93 -1.53 11.26
C ARG A 43 -10.70 -2.38 10.94
N ALA A 44 -10.67 -3.03 9.78
CA ALA A 44 -9.52 -3.80 9.32
C ALA A 44 -8.30 -2.93 9.00
N LEU A 45 -8.54 -1.67 8.58
CA LEU A 45 -7.49 -0.75 8.18
C LEU A 45 -7.02 0.18 9.29
N ARG A 46 -7.86 0.53 10.28
CA ARG A 46 -7.59 1.61 11.24
C ARG A 46 -6.22 1.49 11.94
N LEU A 47 -5.86 0.29 12.38
CA LEU A 47 -4.63 0.06 13.14
C LEU A 47 -3.40 0.08 12.23
N PRO A 48 -3.35 -0.68 11.12
CA PRO A 48 -2.29 -0.55 10.12
C PRO A 48 -2.12 0.89 9.59
N ALA A 49 -3.22 1.56 9.25
CA ALA A 49 -3.21 2.93 8.75
C ALA A 49 -2.65 3.92 9.78
N ALA A 50 -3.02 3.80 11.05
CA ALA A 50 -2.48 4.66 12.10
C ALA A 50 -0.97 4.44 12.30
N ILE A 51 -0.52 3.18 12.39
CA ILE A 51 0.89 2.85 12.59
C ILE A 51 1.73 3.35 11.41
N VAL A 52 1.34 3.01 10.18
CA VAL A 52 2.09 3.39 8.98
C VAL A 52 1.98 4.89 8.69
N GLY A 53 0.85 5.52 9.02
CA GLY A 53 0.69 6.98 8.94
C GLY A 53 1.66 7.70 9.87
N VAL A 54 1.73 7.30 11.15
CA VAL A 54 2.71 7.83 12.11
C VAL A 54 4.14 7.56 11.65
N GLN A 55 4.42 6.35 11.16
CA GLN A 55 5.72 6.02 10.58
C GLN A 55 6.07 6.97 9.42
N GLY A 56 5.12 7.26 8.52
CA GLY A 56 5.31 8.20 7.40
C GLY A 56 5.65 9.62 7.88
N LEU A 57 4.95 10.11 8.91
CA LEU A 57 5.26 11.40 9.54
C LEU A 57 6.67 11.42 10.13
N LEU A 58 7.05 10.38 10.88
CA LEU A 58 8.39 10.28 11.49
C LEU A 58 9.49 10.18 10.43
N LEU A 59 9.29 9.35 9.40
CA LEU A 59 10.22 9.23 8.28
C LEU A 59 10.36 10.54 7.51
N GLY A 60 9.27 11.29 7.32
CA GLY A 60 9.32 12.59 6.67
C GLY A 60 10.08 13.63 7.49
N LEU A 61 9.88 13.63 8.81
CA LEU A 61 10.64 14.50 9.71
C LEU A 61 12.13 14.16 9.67
N VAL A 62 12.48 12.88 9.82
CA VAL A 62 13.86 12.40 9.74
C VAL A 62 14.48 12.72 8.38
N GLY A 63 13.75 12.46 7.29
CA GLY A 63 14.19 12.78 5.93
C GLY A 63 14.46 14.27 5.74
N GLY A 64 13.57 15.13 6.25
CA GLY A 64 13.74 16.57 6.17
C GLY A 64 14.97 17.07 6.93
N VAL A 65 15.15 16.59 8.17
CA VAL A 65 16.32 16.92 9.02
C VAL A 65 17.62 16.41 8.40
N VAL A 66 17.67 15.16 7.97
CA VAL A 66 18.88 14.53 7.38
C VAL A 66 19.29 15.23 6.08
N LEU A 67 18.32 15.67 5.28
CA LEU A 67 18.57 16.37 4.02
C LEU A 67 18.82 17.88 4.21
N GLY A 68 18.61 18.42 5.42
CA GLY A 68 18.76 19.85 5.70
C GLY A 68 17.81 20.73 4.88
N VAL A 69 16.64 20.21 4.50
CA VAL A 69 15.68 20.98 3.68
C VAL A 69 14.86 21.93 4.54
N GLY A 70 14.31 22.97 3.92
CA GLY A 70 13.51 23.97 4.61
C GLY A 70 12.26 23.38 5.30
N PHE A 71 11.72 24.14 6.26
CA PHE A 71 10.55 23.73 7.05
C PHE A 71 9.35 23.32 6.18
N GLY A 72 9.02 24.12 5.17
CA GLY A 72 7.91 23.83 4.25
C GLY A 72 8.10 22.50 3.49
N THR A 73 9.30 22.23 2.99
CA THR A 73 9.63 20.98 2.29
C THR A 73 9.56 19.78 3.24
N THR A 74 9.99 19.95 4.49
CA THR A 74 9.91 18.91 5.53
C THR A 74 8.46 18.57 5.86
N VAL A 75 7.62 19.58 6.13
CA VAL A 75 6.19 19.38 6.40
C VAL A 75 5.47 18.75 5.20
N GLY A 76 5.77 19.22 3.98
CA GLY A 76 5.25 18.63 2.76
C GLY A 76 5.66 17.15 2.59
N LEU A 77 6.91 16.82 2.88
CA LEU A 77 7.40 15.43 2.85
C LEU A 77 6.70 14.56 3.89
N MET A 78 6.47 15.06 5.11
CA MET A 78 5.72 14.36 6.16
C MET A 78 4.30 14.01 5.69
N GLY A 79 3.57 15.00 5.15
CA GLY A 79 2.23 14.79 4.62
C GLY A 79 2.21 13.80 3.45
N LEU A 80 3.16 13.95 2.52
CA LEU A 80 3.30 13.08 1.36
C LEU A 80 3.56 11.63 1.76
N LEU A 81 4.50 11.39 2.68
CA LEU A 81 4.80 10.03 3.16
C LEU A 81 3.65 9.44 3.99
N ALA A 82 2.90 10.24 4.76
CA ALA A 82 1.72 9.75 5.46
C ALA A 82 0.63 9.27 4.47
N LEU A 83 0.37 10.03 3.40
CA LEU A 83 -0.59 9.66 2.36
C LEU A 83 -0.14 8.44 1.55
N LEU A 84 1.14 8.36 1.17
CA LEU A 84 1.71 7.19 0.51
C LEU A 84 1.68 5.96 1.43
N GLY A 85 1.90 6.15 2.72
CA GLY A 85 1.78 5.09 3.72
C GLY A 85 0.39 4.48 3.75
N LEU A 86 -0.64 5.32 3.73
CA LEU A 86 -2.03 4.87 3.62
C LEU A 86 -2.28 4.12 2.30
N SER A 87 -1.76 4.64 1.17
CA SER A 87 -1.80 3.96 -0.13
C SER A 87 -1.19 2.56 -0.06
N PHE A 88 -0.05 2.42 0.61
CA PHE A 88 0.67 1.15 0.75
C PHE A 88 -0.07 0.17 1.65
N VAL A 89 -0.69 0.64 2.73
CA VAL A 89 -1.58 -0.17 3.57
C VAL A 89 -2.72 -0.75 2.73
N LEU A 90 -3.38 0.09 1.92
CA LEU A 90 -4.46 -0.34 1.04
C LEU A 90 -3.99 -1.34 -0.02
N ALA A 91 -2.84 -1.09 -0.66
CA ALA A 91 -2.29 -1.97 -1.68
C ALA A 91 -1.93 -3.35 -1.11
N ASN A 92 -1.28 -3.39 0.05
CA ASN A 92 -0.92 -4.63 0.73
C ASN A 92 -2.15 -5.38 1.23
N HIS A 93 -3.14 -4.67 1.77
CA HIS A 93 -4.42 -5.25 2.16
C HIS A 93 -5.15 -5.87 0.96
N ALA A 94 -5.21 -5.16 -0.17
CA ALA A 94 -5.81 -5.67 -1.39
C ALA A 94 -5.10 -6.94 -1.89
N LEU A 95 -3.78 -6.90 -2.05
CA LEU A 95 -2.98 -8.05 -2.50
C LEU A 95 -3.23 -9.28 -1.60
N ALA A 96 -3.13 -9.09 -0.28
CA ALA A 96 -3.31 -10.17 0.68
C ALA A 96 -4.79 -10.64 0.78
N GLY A 97 -5.75 -9.72 0.60
CA GLY A 97 -7.18 -10.02 0.63
C GLY A 97 -7.64 -10.87 -0.56
N TRP A 98 -7.11 -10.60 -1.75
CA TRP A 98 -7.42 -11.33 -2.98
C TRP A 98 -6.63 -12.64 -3.10
N TRP A 99 -5.32 -12.62 -2.85
CA TRP A 99 -4.41 -13.73 -3.15
C TRP A 99 -3.73 -14.39 -1.95
N GLY A 100 -4.02 -13.93 -0.71
CA GLY A 100 -3.45 -14.53 0.49
C GLY A 100 -1.92 -14.46 0.54
N ASN A 101 -1.24 -15.61 0.55
CA ASN A 101 0.23 -15.69 0.59
C ASN A 101 0.87 -15.26 -0.74
N ILE A 102 0.22 -15.53 -1.88
CA ILE A 102 0.74 -15.13 -3.20
C ILE A 102 0.75 -13.60 -3.29
N GLY A 103 -0.28 -12.93 -2.79
CA GLY A 103 -0.32 -11.46 -2.74
C GLY A 103 0.82 -10.86 -1.91
N ARG A 104 1.20 -11.51 -0.80
CA ARG A 104 2.36 -11.11 0.02
C ARG A 104 3.67 -11.33 -0.72
N ALA A 105 3.82 -12.44 -1.44
CA ALA A 105 4.99 -12.68 -2.28
C ALA A 105 5.10 -11.62 -3.39
N ILE A 106 4.00 -11.27 -4.05
CA ILE A 106 3.95 -10.19 -5.05
C ILE A 106 4.38 -8.86 -4.41
N SER A 107 3.88 -8.53 -3.22
CA SER A 107 4.28 -7.30 -2.51
C SER A 107 5.80 -7.26 -2.22
N ALA A 108 6.38 -8.39 -1.79
CA ALA A 108 7.81 -8.51 -1.58
C ALA A 108 8.59 -8.38 -2.91
N LEU A 109 8.09 -8.95 -4.01
CA LEU A 109 8.68 -8.78 -5.33
C LEU A 109 8.65 -7.33 -5.80
N LEU A 110 7.53 -6.62 -5.61
CA LEU A 110 7.44 -5.19 -5.94
C LEU A 110 8.48 -4.35 -5.18
N LEU A 111 8.76 -4.70 -3.93
CA LEU A 111 9.83 -4.10 -3.14
C LEU A 111 11.19 -4.34 -3.79
N VAL A 112 11.53 -5.59 -4.09
CA VAL A 112 12.81 -5.96 -4.72
C VAL A 112 12.98 -5.29 -6.08
N VAL A 113 11.94 -5.29 -6.92
CA VAL A 113 11.94 -4.62 -8.22
C VAL A 113 12.18 -3.12 -8.07
N THR A 114 11.49 -2.46 -7.13
CA THR A 114 11.67 -1.02 -6.90
C THR A 114 13.10 -0.70 -6.44
N ILE A 115 13.66 -1.52 -5.54
CA ILE A 115 15.04 -1.39 -5.11
C ILE A 115 15.98 -1.52 -6.32
N GLY A 116 15.83 -2.58 -7.11
CA GLY A 116 16.64 -2.83 -8.30
C GLY A 116 16.60 -1.66 -9.29
N LEU A 117 15.40 -1.21 -9.67
CA LEU A 117 15.20 -0.06 -10.56
C LEU A 117 15.77 1.24 -10.00
N GLY A 118 15.76 1.41 -8.67
CA GLY A 118 16.27 2.61 -8.02
C GLY A 118 17.79 2.67 -7.90
N VAL A 119 18.49 1.52 -7.94
CA VAL A 119 19.95 1.45 -7.74
C VAL A 119 20.72 1.03 -8.98
N SER A 120 20.08 0.42 -9.99
CA SER A 120 20.77 -0.13 -11.16
C SER A 120 19.96 -0.02 -12.46
N SER A 121 20.61 0.46 -13.51
CA SER A 121 20.04 0.47 -14.87
C SER A 121 20.05 -0.90 -15.54
N ALA A 122 20.85 -1.86 -15.04
CA ALA A 122 20.93 -3.21 -15.61
C ALA A 122 19.59 -3.96 -15.58
N VAL A 123 18.71 -3.59 -14.66
CA VAL A 123 17.35 -4.15 -14.53
C VAL A 123 16.28 -3.25 -15.14
N GLY A 124 16.65 -2.30 -16.01
CA GLY A 124 15.73 -1.36 -16.66
C GLY A 124 14.63 -2.04 -17.48
N TRP A 125 14.83 -3.28 -17.91
CA TRP A 125 13.80 -4.10 -18.55
C TRP A 125 12.58 -4.38 -17.65
N LEU A 126 12.71 -4.20 -16.32
CA LEU A 126 11.61 -4.28 -15.35
C LEU A 126 10.82 -2.97 -15.21
N ALA A 127 11.20 -1.90 -15.92
CA ALA A 127 10.49 -0.61 -15.85
C ALA A 127 8.96 -0.70 -16.05
N PRO A 128 8.42 -1.56 -16.95
CA PRO A 128 6.97 -1.72 -17.08
C PRO A 128 6.28 -2.16 -15.78
N VAL A 129 6.94 -2.97 -14.94
CA VAL A 129 6.43 -3.38 -13.62
C VAL A 129 6.39 -2.17 -12.68
N GLY A 130 7.38 -1.28 -12.78
CA GLY A 130 7.43 -0.04 -12.00
C GLY A 130 6.25 0.88 -12.28
N VAL A 131 5.79 0.97 -13.53
CA VAL A 131 4.68 1.86 -13.93
C VAL A 131 3.38 1.51 -13.21
N VAL A 132 3.11 0.22 -12.98
CA VAL A 132 1.90 -0.25 -12.30
C VAL A 132 2.10 -0.50 -10.80
N SER A 133 3.31 -0.30 -10.30
CA SER A 133 3.66 -0.52 -8.90
C SER A 133 3.34 0.73 -8.07
N PRO A 134 2.44 0.67 -7.07
CA PRO A 134 2.19 1.81 -6.19
C PRO A 134 3.46 2.24 -5.45
N LEU A 135 4.33 1.28 -5.10
CA LEU A 135 5.61 1.55 -4.45
C LEU A 135 6.56 2.34 -5.35
N HIS A 136 6.74 1.90 -6.60
CA HIS A 136 7.68 2.56 -7.52
C HIS A 136 7.18 3.95 -7.93
N ASN A 137 5.86 4.12 -8.14
CA ASN A 137 5.27 5.44 -8.36
C ASN A 137 5.50 6.38 -7.18
N GLY A 138 5.28 5.90 -5.94
CA GLY A 138 5.58 6.67 -4.73
C GLY A 138 7.06 7.03 -4.59
N PHE A 139 7.97 6.12 -4.94
CA PHE A 139 9.41 6.38 -4.98
C PHE A 139 9.75 7.50 -5.97
N THR A 140 9.25 7.41 -7.19
CA THR A 140 9.47 8.43 -8.22
C THR A 140 8.89 9.78 -7.79
N LEU A 141 7.71 9.81 -7.16
CA LEU A 141 7.10 11.04 -6.66
C LEU A 141 7.97 11.73 -5.60
N VAL A 142 8.36 11.00 -4.56
CA VAL A 142 9.18 11.56 -3.47
C VAL A 142 10.57 11.95 -3.96
N ARG A 143 11.14 11.20 -4.91
CA ARG A 143 12.39 11.57 -5.56
C ARG A 143 12.26 12.91 -6.28
N THR A 144 11.20 13.07 -7.08
CA THR A 144 10.96 14.31 -7.85
C THR A 144 10.68 15.50 -6.93
N TRP A 145 9.88 15.30 -5.87
CA TRP A 145 9.62 16.30 -4.83
C TRP A 145 10.92 16.80 -4.20
N LEU A 146 11.77 15.88 -3.74
CA LEU A 146 13.02 16.22 -3.07
C LEU A 146 14.08 16.82 -4.01
N SER A 147 13.99 16.54 -5.31
CA SER A 147 14.90 17.14 -6.30
C SER A 147 14.40 18.48 -6.86
N GLY A 148 13.20 18.93 -6.49
CA GLY A 148 12.55 20.09 -7.13
C GLY A 148 12.38 19.90 -8.64
N GLY A 149 12.15 18.65 -9.08
CA GLY A 149 12.11 18.29 -10.48
C GLY A 149 10.81 18.71 -11.18
N THR A 150 10.83 18.79 -12.51
CA THR A 150 9.62 19.02 -13.31
C THR A 150 8.80 17.72 -13.43
N GLY A 151 7.49 17.86 -13.70
CA GLY A 151 6.59 16.71 -13.90
C GLY A 151 5.99 16.11 -12.62
N GLU A 152 6.21 16.75 -11.47
CA GLU A 152 5.66 16.32 -10.18
C GLU A 152 4.14 16.14 -10.21
N ILE A 153 3.40 17.06 -10.85
CA ILE A 153 1.93 17.00 -10.97
C ILE A 153 1.49 15.72 -11.68
N GLY A 154 2.18 15.33 -12.76
CA GLY A 154 1.86 14.11 -13.50
C GLY A 154 2.08 12.84 -12.66
N ILE A 155 3.20 12.80 -11.93
CA ILE A 155 3.54 11.66 -11.06
C ILE A 155 2.60 11.60 -9.83
N ALA A 156 2.23 12.76 -9.29
CA ALA A 156 1.25 12.89 -8.22
C ALA A 156 -0.13 12.37 -8.69
N ALA A 157 -0.56 12.73 -9.90
CA ALA A 157 -1.82 12.23 -10.47
C ALA A 157 -1.82 10.69 -10.61
N VAL A 158 -0.72 10.09 -11.09
CA VAL A 158 -0.58 8.62 -11.14
C VAL A 158 -0.60 8.01 -9.74
N SER A 159 0.04 8.64 -8.76
CA SER A 159 0.06 8.16 -7.38
C SER A 159 -1.33 8.21 -6.73
N VAL A 160 -2.11 9.25 -7.02
CA VAL A 160 -3.53 9.37 -6.62
C VAL A 160 -4.38 8.30 -7.30
N LEU A 161 -4.18 8.07 -8.60
CA LEU A 161 -4.87 6.99 -9.32
C LEU A 161 -4.58 5.62 -8.67
N MET A 162 -3.31 5.34 -8.36
CA MET A 162 -2.92 4.09 -7.67
C MET A 162 -3.54 3.99 -6.27
N PHE A 163 -3.62 5.10 -5.52
CA PHE A 163 -4.32 5.15 -4.23
C PHE A 163 -5.80 4.75 -4.37
N VAL A 164 -6.50 5.31 -5.36
CA VAL A 164 -7.92 5.00 -5.61
C VAL A 164 -8.12 3.54 -6.02
N ILE A 165 -7.24 3.01 -6.89
CA ILE A 165 -7.27 1.60 -7.28
C ILE A 165 -7.05 0.70 -6.07
N ALA A 166 -6.04 0.99 -5.25
CA ALA A 166 -5.73 0.23 -4.05
C ALA A 166 -6.89 0.27 -3.04
N ALA A 167 -7.48 1.45 -2.81
CA ALA A 167 -8.66 1.62 -1.95
C ALA A 167 -9.84 0.76 -2.43
N THR A 168 -10.12 0.83 -3.73
CA THR A 168 -11.23 0.09 -4.36
C THR A 168 -11.02 -1.42 -4.25
N LEU A 169 -9.85 -1.92 -4.62
CA LEU A 169 -9.53 -3.35 -4.55
C LEU A 169 -9.50 -3.87 -3.10
N SER A 170 -9.01 -3.06 -2.15
CA SER A 170 -9.03 -3.37 -0.71
C SER A 170 -10.46 -3.50 -0.19
N TYR A 171 -11.34 -2.56 -0.54
CA TYR A 171 -12.76 -2.63 -0.17
C TYR A 171 -13.44 -3.86 -0.78
N LEU A 172 -13.25 -4.09 -2.09
CA LEU A 172 -13.85 -5.22 -2.80
C LEU A 172 -13.38 -6.58 -2.26
N ALA A 173 -12.14 -6.68 -1.75
CA ALA A 173 -11.64 -7.90 -1.12
C ALA A 173 -12.45 -8.31 0.12
N ILE A 174 -13.07 -7.36 0.81
CA ILE A 174 -13.97 -7.62 1.95
C ILE A 174 -15.42 -7.79 1.46
N ALA A 175 -15.90 -6.90 0.59
CA ALA A 175 -17.28 -6.90 0.12
C ALA A 175 -17.67 -8.23 -0.58
N THR A 176 -16.78 -8.79 -1.39
CA THR A 176 -17.04 -10.02 -2.16
C THR A 176 -17.14 -11.29 -1.31
N ARG A 177 -16.52 -11.33 -0.11
CA ARG A 177 -16.57 -12.51 0.77
C ARG A 177 -17.87 -12.69 1.56
N ARG A 178 -18.82 -11.75 1.43
CA ARG A 178 -20.12 -11.80 2.09
C ARG A 178 -21.16 -12.68 1.38
N HIS A 179 -20.88 -13.12 0.15
CA HIS A 179 -21.78 -13.97 -0.59
C HIS A 179 -21.44 -15.45 -0.36
N ILE A 180 -22.16 -16.10 0.56
CA ILE A 180 -22.37 -17.55 0.44
C ILE A 180 -23.33 -17.74 -0.73
N SER A 181 -22.81 -18.19 -1.88
CA SER A 181 -23.65 -18.60 -3.01
C SER A 181 -24.69 -19.62 -2.52
N ALA A 182 -25.93 -19.51 -3.00
CA ALA A 182 -27.01 -20.45 -2.68
C ALA A 182 -26.61 -21.92 -2.87
N ASP A 183 -25.67 -22.20 -3.78
CA ASP A 183 -25.14 -23.55 -4.02
C ASP A 183 -24.30 -24.09 -2.85
N ARG A 184 -23.59 -23.20 -2.13
CA ARG A 184 -22.76 -23.58 -0.99
C ARG A 184 -23.62 -23.84 0.26
N PHE A 185 -24.73 -23.12 0.41
CA PHE A 185 -25.78 -23.43 1.39
C PHE A 185 -26.51 -24.75 1.05
N ARG A 186 -26.83 -24.96 -0.23
CA ARG A 186 -27.44 -26.22 -0.70
C ARG A 186 -26.52 -27.42 -0.42
N LYS A 187 -25.22 -27.31 -0.73
CA LYS A 187 -24.22 -28.36 -0.43
C LYS A 187 -24.05 -28.65 1.06
N SER A 188 -24.10 -27.62 1.93
CA SER A 188 -23.99 -27.86 3.39
C SER A 188 -25.21 -28.58 3.96
N ILE A 189 -26.39 -28.39 3.38
CA ILE A 189 -27.60 -29.12 3.79
C ILE A 189 -27.57 -30.56 3.25
N THR A 190 -27.15 -30.79 2.00
CA THR A 190 -27.12 -32.14 1.43
C THR A 190 -26.01 -33.04 1.97
N THR A 191 -24.97 -32.48 2.61
CA THR A 191 -23.91 -33.27 3.27
C THR A 191 -24.28 -33.61 4.73
N ALA A 192 -25.31 -32.96 5.28
CA ALA A 192 -25.80 -33.16 6.64
C ALA A 192 -27.06 -34.05 6.71
N ALA A 193 -27.56 -34.52 5.56
CA ALA A 193 -28.66 -35.47 5.41
C ALA A 193 -28.12 -36.81 4.89
#